data_AF-A0A851N4F2-F1
#
_entry.id   AF-A0A851N4F2-F1
#
_cell.length_a   1.000
_cell.length_b   1.000
_cell.length_c   1.000
_cell.angle_alpha   90.00
_cell.angle_beta   90.00
_cell.angle_gamma   90.00
#
_symmetry.space_group_name_H-M   'P 1'
#
loop_
_entity.id
_entity.type
_entity.pdbx_description
1 polymer ?
#
loop_
_entity_poly.entity_id
_entity_poly.type
_entity_poly.pdbx_seq_one_letter_code
_entity_poly.pdbx_strand_id
1 'polypeptide(L)'
;GLESCSSKPCQNIDQPHISDPQVMVEFENGDFMFTFSNPKNVSEFSMTLFKGKEKKEICAFFLSETKSLPKRNVTYCEIKHLRSSTTFILKNLERKHIDIYTYCLEVFFPPPYIDCRLTESYLYIQEKEDCFSLGQESWIIIGVITFVLIFCVCCVVACCLRNKNQRYDSNSHEYNSEYMPMAAVNAAKKPRI
;
A
#
# COMPACT_ATOMS: atom_id res chain seq x y z
N GLY A 1 49.25 -20.57 -27.09
CA GLY A 1 47.92 -19.97 -26.90
C GLY A 1 46.90 -20.88 -27.52
N LEU A 2 46.11 -21.56 -26.68
CA LEU A 2 44.87 -22.22 -27.08
C LEU A 2 44.05 -22.43 -25.80
N GLU A 3 42.84 -21.91 -25.80
CA GLU A 3 41.88 -21.94 -24.71
C GLU A 3 41.29 -23.35 -24.53
N SER A 4 41.05 -23.75 -23.27
CA SER A 4 40.11 -24.83 -22.95
C SER A 4 39.47 -24.53 -21.60
N CYS A 5 38.24 -24.00 -21.62
CA CYS A 5 37.42 -23.82 -20.43
C CYS A 5 36.69 -25.13 -20.13
N SER A 6 37.12 -25.84 -19.08
CA SER A 6 36.41 -26.98 -18.50
C SER A 6 35.33 -26.47 -17.54
N SER A 7 34.06 -26.57 -17.94
CA SER A 7 32.91 -26.29 -17.09
C SER A 7 32.74 -27.39 -16.03
N LYS A 8 33.09 -27.08 -14.77
CA LYS A 8 32.55 -27.78 -13.60
C LYS A 8 31.71 -26.78 -12.79
N PRO A 9 30.42 -27.05 -12.54
CA PRO A 9 29.65 -26.25 -11.60
C PRO A 9 30.15 -26.51 -10.17
N CYS A 10 30.37 -25.44 -9.42
CA CYS A 10 30.68 -25.49 -8.01
C CYS A 10 29.56 -26.24 -7.28
N GLN A 11 29.92 -27.27 -6.51
CA GLN A 11 29.03 -27.90 -5.54
C GLN A 11 28.56 -26.83 -4.56
N ASN A 12 27.25 -26.59 -4.54
CA ASN A 12 26.64 -25.79 -3.48
C ASN A 12 26.83 -26.56 -2.17
N ILE A 13 27.54 -25.91 -1.26
CA ILE A 13 27.67 -26.27 0.14
C ILE A 13 26.26 -26.43 0.71
N ASP A 14 26.04 -27.54 1.39
CA ASP A 14 24.79 -27.93 2.02
C ASP A 14 24.12 -26.75 2.72
N GLN A 15 22.97 -26.37 2.18
CA GLN A 15 22.06 -25.43 2.81
C GLN A 15 21.55 -26.10 4.10
N PRO A 16 21.75 -25.50 5.29
CA PRO A 16 21.16 -26.04 6.50
C PRO A 16 19.66 -25.95 6.34
N HIS A 17 19.02 -27.12 6.35
CA HIS A 17 17.58 -27.30 6.34
C HIS A 17 17.02 -26.70 7.65
N ILE A 18 16.78 -25.38 7.67
CA ILE A 18 16.04 -24.73 8.75
C ILE A 18 14.58 -25.14 8.58
N SER A 19 14.28 -26.29 9.18
CA SER A 19 12.97 -26.90 9.24
C SER A 19 12.25 -26.32 10.46
N ASP A 20 12.03 -25.01 10.47
CA ASP A 20 11.11 -24.38 11.42
C ASP A 20 9.78 -24.22 10.70
N PRO A 21 8.64 -24.66 11.25
CA PRO A 21 7.36 -24.54 10.58
C PRO A 21 7.08 -23.06 10.34
N GLN A 22 7.15 -22.65 9.07
CA GLN A 22 6.68 -21.34 8.63
C GLN A 22 5.16 -21.35 8.79
N VAL A 23 4.67 -20.93 9.96
CA VAL A 23 3.25 -20.79 10.21
C VAL A 23 2.79 -19.53 9.48
N MET A 24 2.24 -19.71 8.28
CA MET A 24 1.52 -18.64 7.58
C MET A 24 0.22 -18.40 8.34
N VAL A 25 0.09 -17.25 8.98
CA VAL A 25 -1.14 -16.85 9.67
C VAL A 25 -1.80 -15.76 8.87
N GLU A 26 -3.05 -15.99 8.49
CA GLU A 26 -3.89 -14.98 7.86
C GLU A 26 -4.29 -13.93 8.91
N PHE A 27 -4.04 -12.65 8.62
CA PHE A 27 -4.36 -11.56 9.54
C PHE A 27 -5.86 -11.26 9.48
N GLU A 28 -6.61 -11.64 10.52
CA GLU A 28 -7.92 -11.05 10.75
C GLU A 28 -7.73 -9.60 11.21
N ASN A 29 -8.19 -8.63 10.41
CA ASN A 29 -8.18 -7.19 10.72
C ASN A 29 -6.81 -6.54 10.97
N GLY A 30 -5.70 -7.20 10.61
CA GLY A 30 -4.35 -6.67 10.83
C GLY A 30 -3.80 -6.90 12.24
N ASP A 31 -4.48 -7.73 13.04
CA ASP A 31 -4.02 -8.15 14.37
C ASP A 31 -3.40 -9.56 14.29
N PHE A 32 -2.34 -9.82 15.06
CA PHE A 32 -1.69 -11.13 15.18
C PHE A 32 -1.62 -11.56 16.65
N MET A 33 -1.87 -12.84 16.92
CA MET A 33 -1.97 -13.36 18.28
C MET A 33 -0.95 -14.46 18.54
N PHE A 34 0.04 -14.17 19.40
CA PHE A 34 0.90 -15.21 19.96
C PHE A 34 0.25 -15.80 21.20
N THR A 35 -0.14 -17.07 21.14
CA THR A 35 -0.76 -17.77 22.28
C THR A 35 0.22 -18.78 22.86
N PHE A 36 0.61 -18.59 24.12
CA PHE A 36 1.49 -19.50 24.84
C PHE A 36 0.74 -20.17 25.99
N SER A 37 0.98 -21.46 26.18
CA SER A 37 0.45 -22.19 27.33
C SER A 37 1.11 -21.69 28.61
N ASN A 38 0.31 -21.45 29.65
CA ASN A 38 0.86 -21.09 30.94
C ASN A 38 1.55 -22.30 31.59
N PRO A 39 2.63 -22.07 32.34
CA PRO A 39 3.26 -23.13 33.11
C PRO A 39 2.27 -23.69 34.14
N LYS A 40 2.18 -25.02 34.21
CA LYS A 40 1.32 -25.70 35.19
C LYS A 40 2.04 -25.77 36.53
N ASN A 41 1.29 -25.63 37.63
CA ASN A 41 1.80 -25.74 39.00
C ASN A 41 2.91 -24.73 39.34
N VAL A 42 2.84 -23.54 38.74
CA VAL A 42 3.78 -22.43 38.96
C VAL A 42 3.00 -21.25 39.50
N SER A 43 3.46 -20.66 40.61
CA SER A 43 2.80 -19.51 41.22
C SER A 43 3.46 -18.18 40.85
N GLU A 44 4.74 -18.20 40.46
CA GLU A 44 5.45 -17.00 40.00
C GLU A 44 6.21 -17.24 38.69
N PHE A 45 5.84 -16.50 37.65
CA PHE A 45 6.48 -16.56 36.34
C PHE A 45 6.42 -15.22 35.60
N SER A 46 7.35 -15.03 34.67
CA SER A 46 7.37 -13.92 33.72
C SER A 46 7.34 -14.45 32.29
N MET A 47 6.58 -13.78 31.44
CA MET A 47 6.52 -14.03 30.01
C MET A 47 6.83 -12.75 29.26
N THR A 48 7.88 -12.76 28.45
CA THR A 48 8.33 -11.58 27.72
C THR A 48 8.37 -11.86 26.24
N LEU A 49 7.86 -10.91 25.44
CA LEU A 49 7.92 -10.93 24.00
C LEU A 49 8.90 -9.86 23.52
N PHE A 50 9.86 -10.30 22.72
CA PHE A 50 10.89 -9.48 22.12
C PHE A 50 10.71 -9.38 20.62
N LYS A 51 11.18 -8.28 20.03
CA LYS A 51 11.22 -8.07 18.59
C LYS A 51 12.65 -7.85 18.11
N GLY A 52 12.99 -8.52 17.02
CA GLY A 52 14.22 -8.33 16.26
C GLY A 52 15.45 -9.00 16.87
N LYS A 53 16.56 -8.95 16.12
CA LYS A 53 17.83 -9.56 16.52
C LYS A 53 18.40 -8.99 17.82
N GLU A 54 18.13 -7.71 18.09
CA GLU A 54 18.54 -7.03 19.34
C GLU A 54 17.64 -7.39 20.54
N LYS A 55 16.61 -8.23 20.33
CA LYS A 55 15.64 -8.65 21.35
C LYS A 55 15.06 -7.46 22.13
N LYS A 56 14.48 -6.50 21.40
CA LYS A 56 13.84 -5.34 22.02
C LYS A 56 12.54 -5.76 22.69
N GLU A 57 12.41 -5.54 24.00
CA GLU A 57 11.22 -5.88 24.79
C GLU A 57 10.00 -5.06 24.32
N ILE A 58 8.96 -5.73 23.82
CA ILE A 58 7.73 -5.06 23.37
C ILE A 58 6.59 -5.22 24.38
N CYS A 59 6.47 -6.41 24.97
CA CYS A 59 5.48 -6.73 25.99
C CYS A 59 6.08 -7.68 27.01
N ALA A 60 5.69 -7.52 28.27
CA ALA A 60 6.00 -8.45 29.34
C ALA A 60 4.77 -8.68 30.21
N PHE A 61 4.62 -9.90 30.71
CA PHE A 61 3.57 -10.29 31.62
C PHE A 61 4.19 -10.97 32.82
N PHE A 62 3.96 -10.41 34.01
CA PHE A 62 4.43 -10.98 35.26
C PHE A 62 3.24 -11.48 36.07
N LEU A 63 3.33 -12.72 36.54
CA LEU A 63 2.38 -13.30 37.49
C LEU A 63 3.11 -13.64 38.79
N SER A 64 2.51 -13.23 39.91
CA SER A 64 2.84 -13.68 41.26
C SER A 64 1.55 -14.03 42.01
N GLU A 65 1.66 -14.74 43.13
CA GLU A 65 0.54 -15.16 43.98
C GLU A 65 -0.41 -14.01 44.34
N THR A 66 0.14 -12.80 44.46
CA THR A 66 -0.63 -11.63 44.88
C THR A 66 -1.18 -10.80 43.71
N LYS A 67 -0.52 -10.82 42.54
CA LYS A 67 -0.79 -9.87 41.45
C LYS A 67 -0.39 -10.41 40.07
N SER A 68 -1.17 -10.02 39.06
CA SER A 68 -0.81 -10.13 37.64
C SER A 68 -0.54 -8.73 37.06
N LEU A 69 0.65 -8.49 36.52
CA LEU A 69 1.05 -7.22 35.93
C LEU A 69 1.38 -7.38 34.43
N PRO A 70 0.50 -6.93 33.53
CA PRO A 70 0.86 -6.73 32.13
C PRO A 70 1.63 -5.41 31.96
N LYS A 71 2.80 -5.48 31.35
CA LYS A 71 3.65 -4.35 30.98
C LYS A 71 3.73 -4.26 29.46
N ARG A 72 3.48 -3.06 28.93
CA ARG A 72 3.51 -2.77 27.48
C ARG A 72 4.52 -1.66 27.24
N ASN A 73 5.57 -1.92 26.47
CA ASN A 73 6.56 -0.91 26.11
C ASN A 73 6.24 -0.23 24.78
N VAL A 74 5.32 -0.82 24.01
CA VAL A 74 4.86 -0.32 22.72
C VAL A 74 3.34 -0.27 22.69
N THR A 75 2.79 0.65 21.91
CA THR A 75 1.34 0.88 21.80
C THR A 75 0.61 -0.21 21.03
N TYR A 76 1.30 -0.89 20.12
CA TYR A 76 0.73 -1.93 19.27
C TYR A 76 0.68 -3.31 19.94
N CYS A 77 1.07 -3.44 21.20
CA CYS A 77 1.07 -4.73 21.88
C CYS A 77 0.10 -4.74 23.07
N GLU A 78 -0.78 -5.72 23.08
CA GLU A 78 -1.78 -5.98 24.10
C GLU A 78 -1.61 -7.38 24.67
N ILE A 79 -1.91 -7.56 25.96
CA ILE A 79 -1.76 -8.83 26.65
C ILE A 79 -3.12 -9.24 27.20
N LYS A 80 -3.56 -10.46 26.88
CA LYS A 80 -4.71 -11.12 27.49
C LYS A 80 -4.25 -12.36 28.22
N HIS A 81 -4.47 -12.40 29.53
CA HIS A 81 -4.15 -13.55 30.36
C HIS A 81 -5.41 -14.35 30.69
N LEU A 82 -5.40 -15.64 30.37
CA LEU A 82 -6.34 -16.65 30.84
C LEU A 82 -5.59 -17.62 31.76
N ARG A 83 -6.32 -18.38 32.61
CA ARG A 83 -5.69 -19.37 33.51
C ARG A 83 -4.84 -20.40 32.77
N SER A 84 -5.28 -20.86 31.60
CA SER A 84 -4.58 -21.88 30.80
C SER A 84 -3.50 -21.32 29.89
N SER A 85 -3.62 -20.08 29.45
CA SER A 85 -2.78 -19.51 28.40
C SER A 85 -2.68 -17.99 28.50
N THR A 86 -1.56 -17.46 28.05
CA THR A 86 -1.33 -16.02 27.92
C THR A 86 -1.16 -15.69 26.45
N THR A 87 -1.91 -14.69 26.00
CA THR A 87 -1.95 -14.27 24.60
C THR A 87 -1.39 -12.86 24.46
N PHE A 88 -0.39 -12.71 23.60
CA PHE A 88 0.13 -11.41 23.17
C PHE A 88 -0.50 -11.06 21.83
N ILE A 89 -1.26 -9.98 21.81
CA ILE A 89 -2.01 -9.48 20.65
C ILE A 89 -1.24 -8.27 20.11
N LEU A 90 -0.68 -8.42 18.91
CA LEU A 90 -0.09 -7.33 18.18
C LEU A 90 -1.15 -6.71 17.27
N LYS A 91 -1.40 -5.42 17.42
CA LYS A 91 -2.46 -4.68 16.71
C LYS A 91 -1.92 -3.75 15.65
N ASN A 92 -2.73 -3.47 14.63
CA ASN A 92 -2.39 -2.49 13.58
C ASN A 92 -0.99 -2.74 12.95
N LEU A 93 -0.75 -4.00 12.56
CA LEU A 93 0.55 -4.41 12.05
C LEU A 93 0.81 -3.91 10.63
N GLU A 94 1.72 -2.96 10.50
CA GLU A 94 2.32 -2.50 9.24
C GLU A 94 3.64 -3.23 8.86
N ARG A 95 4.15 -3.02 7.63
CA ARG A 95 5.42 -3.59 7.13
C ARG A 95 6.62 -3.42 8.08
N LYS A 96 6.69 -2.31 8.82
CA LYS A 96 7.76 -2.03 9.80
C LYS A 96 7.80 -3.03 10.96
N HIS A 97 6.75 -3.84 11.12
CA HIS A 97 6.64 -4.83 12.17
C HIS A 97 7.08 -6.24 11.72
N ILE A 98 7.39 -6.46 10.44
CA ILE A 98 7.97 -7.71 9.96
C ILE A 98 9.34 -7.91 10.61
N ASP A 99 9.48 -8.96 11.42
CA ASP A 99 10.73 -9.30 12.10
C ASP A 99 10.66 -10.70 12.72
N ILE A 100 11.77 -11.14 13.32
CA ILE A 100 11.79 -12.27 14.25
C ILE A 100 11.25 -11.82 15.59
N TYR A 101 10.29 -12.56 16.12
CA TYR A 101 9.77 -12.37 17.47
C TYR A 101 10.29 -13.50 18.35
N THR A 102 10.80 -13.14 19.51
CA THR A 102 11.34 -14.10 20.47
C THR A 102 10.52 -14.05 21.75
N TYR A 103 9.90 -15.17 22.09
CA TYR A 103 9.24 -15.37 23.37
C TYR A 103 10.22 -15.91 24.40
N CYS A 104 10.05 -15.47 25.64
CA CYS A 104 10.85 -15.84 26.79
C CYS A 104 9.94 -16.16 27.97
N LEU A 105 10.05 -17.36 28.53
CA LEU A 105 9.38 -17.76 29.77
C LEU A 105 10.42 -17.94 30.88
N GLU A 106 10.24 -17.20 31.97
CA GLU A 106 11.01 -17.36 33.20
C GLU A 106 10.09 -17.86 34.32
N VAL A 107 10.56 -18.81 35.12
CA VAL A 107 9.81 -19.32 36.28
C VAL A 107 10.61 -19.04 37.54
N PHE A 108 10.00 -18.30 38.48
CA PHE A 108 10.62 -17.94 39.75
C PHE A 108 10.21 -18.87 40.89
N PHE A 109 8.93 -19.30 40.91
CA PHE A 109 8.41 -20.13 41.99
C PHE A 109 7.31 -21.11 41.51
N PRO A 110 7.34 -22.38 41.95
CA PRO A 110 8.28 -22.95 42.94
C PRO A 110 9.68 -23.16 42.35
N PRO A 111 10.74 -23.13 43.16
CA PRO A 111 12.07 -23.50 42.72
C PRO A 111 12.10 -24.91 42.09
N PRO A 112 13.01 -25.20 41.15
CA PRO A 112 14.16 -24.37 40.77
C PRO A 112 13.79 -23.18 39.87
N TYR A 113 14.59 -22.12 39.92
CA TYR A 113 14.49 -21.03 38.95
C TYR A 113 14.75 -21.57 37.55
N ILE A 114 13.83 -21.31 36.63
CA ILE A 114 13.98 -21.64 35.21
C ILE A 114 14.27 -20.33 34.48
N ASP A 115 15.49 -20.24 33.99
CA ASP A 115 15.92 -19.15 33.11
C ASP A 115 15.14 -19.19 31.78
N CYS A 116 15.13 -18.05 31.11
CA CYS A 116 14.40 -17.75 29.90
C CYS A 116 14.37 -18.91 28.88
N ARG A 117 13.23 -19.61 28.80
CA ARG A 117 12.97 -20.57 27.72
C ARG A 117 12.59 -19.81 26.46
N LEU A 118 13.52 -19.77 25.52
CA LEU A 118 13.39 -19.04 24.26
C LEU A 118 12.57 -19.84 23.24
N THR A 119 11.62 -19.17 22.59
CA THR A 119 10.93 -19.68 21.40
C THR A 119 10.92 -18.57 20.36
N GLU A 120 11.51 -18.84 19.20
CA GLU A 120 11.57 -17.86 18.11
C GLU A 120 10.46 -18.13 17.10
N SER A 121 9.93 -17.06 16.51
CA SER A 121 8.88 -17.14 15.50
C SER A 121 9.08 -15.99 14.53
N TYR A 122 9.16 -16.30 13.24
CA TYR A 122 9.28 -15.27 12.21
C TYR A 122 7.89 -14.79 11.80
N LEU A 123 7.61 -13.50 12.00
CA LEU A 123 6.34 -12.90 11.61
C LEU A 123 6.49 -12.24 10.25
N TYR A 124 5.89 -12.84 9.22
CA TYR A 124 5.77 -12.26 7.90
C TYR A 124 4.37 -11.66 7.71
N ILE A 125 4.30 -10.38 7.38
CA ILE A 125 3.04 -9.68 7.09
C ILE A 125 2.88 -9.65 5.57
N GLN A 126 1.99 -10.48 5.04
CA GLN A 126 1.66 -10.44 3.63
C GLN A 126 0.84 -9.18 3.35
N GLU A 127 1.31 -8.40 2.39
CA GLU A 127 0.52 -7.30 1.88
C GLU A 127 -0.71 -7.86 1.19
N LYS A 128 -1.89 -7.50 1.69
CA LYS A 128 -2.99 -7.28 0.76
C LYS A 128 -2.53 -6.06 -0.02
N GLU A 129 -1.97 -6.30 -1.21
CA GLU A 129 -2.05 -5.28 -2.24
C GLU A 129 -3.52 -4.90 -2.25
N ASP A 130 -3.83 -3.68 -1.79
CA ASP A 130 -5.11 -3.07 -2.04
C ASP A 130 -5.21 -3.07 -3.56
N CYS A 131 -5.79 -4.15 -4.07
CA CYS A 131 -5.98 -4.39 -5.47
C CYS A 131 -7.02 -3.35 -5.82
N PHE A 132 -6.52 -2.14 -6.11
CA PHE A 132 -7.25 -0.88 -6.25
C PHE A 132 -8.62 -1.23 -6.75
N SER A 133 -9.63 -1.13 -5.87
CA SER A 133 -10.99 -1.59 -6.09
C SER A 133 -11.32 -1.52 -7.57
N LEU A 134 -11.11 -2.63 -8.29
CA LEU A 134 -11.19 -2.64 -9.76
C LEU A 134 -12.62 -2.23 -10.17
N GLY A 135 -13.57 -2.45 -9.25
CA GLY A 135 -14.92 -1.93 -9.33
C GLY A 135 -15.02 -0.41 -9.23
N GLN A 136 -14.37 0.27 -8.29
CA GLN A 136 -14.59 1.70 -8.02
C GLN A 136 -13.82 2.62 -8.98
N GLU A 137 -12.58 2.26 -9.33
CA GLU A 137 -11.79 2.98 -10.34
C GLU A 137 -12.34 2.77 -11.75
N SER A 138 -13.04 1.65 -12.02
CA SER A 138 -13.67 1.44 -13.34
C SER A 138 -14.77 2.46 -13.63
N TRP A 139 -15.60 2.84 -12.64
CA TRP A 139 -16.63 3.86 -12.84
C TRP A 139 -16.04 5.24 -13.11
N ILE A 140 -14.92 5.56 -12.47
CA ILE A 140 -14.20 6.82 -12.70
C ILE A 140 -13.64 6.84 -14.13
N ILE A 141 -12.98 5.75 -14.57
CA ILE A 141 -12.44 5.64 -15.93
C ILE A 141 -13.55 5.70 -16.98
N ILE A 142 -14.66 4.99 -16.77
CA ILE A 142 -15.84 5.01 -17.66
C ILE A 142 -16.45 6.42 -17.70
N GLY A 143 -16.54 7.10 -16.55
CA GLY A 143 -17.01 8.48 -16.44
C GLY A 143 -16.16 9.47 -17.24
N VAL A 144 -14.83 9.34 -17.16
CA VAL A 144 -13.90 10.20 -17.93
C VAL A 144 -14.03 9.95 -19.43
N ILE A 145 -14.08 8.68 -19.86
CA ILE A 145 -14.21 8.33 -21.29
C ILE A 145 -15.52 8.88 -21.87
N THR A 146 -16.64 8.68 -21.17
CA THR A 146 -17.95 9.18 -21.62
C THR A 146 -18.00 10.70 -21.69
N PHE A 147 -17.41 11.40 -20.72
CA PHE A 147 -17.34 12.86 -20.72
C PHE A 147 -16.54 13.41 -21.91
N VAL A 148 -15.39 12.80 -22.21
CA VAL A 148 -14.55 13.19 -23.37
C VAL A 148 -15.31 13.00 -24.68
N LEU A 149 -16.01 11.87 -24.86
CA LEU A 149 -16.78 11.60 -26.07
C LEU A 149 -17.91 12.63 -26.27
N ILE A 150 -18.65 12.95 -25.21
CA ILE A 150 -19.71 13.96 -25.25
C ILE A 150 -19.13 15.33 -25.61
N PHE A 151 -18.00 15.71 -25.00
CA PHE A 151 -17.33 16.97 -25.29
C PHE A 151 -16.91 17.06 -26.76
N CYS A 152 -16.30 16.00 -27.31
CA CYS A 152 -15.92 15.94 -28.72
C CYS A 152 -17.13 16.12 -29.66
N VAL A 153 -18.25 15.45 -29.39
CA VAL A 153 -19.47 15.58 -30.20
C VAL A 153 -20.02 17.01 -30.12
N CYS A 154 -20.08 17.61 -28.92
CA CYS A 154 -20.51 19.00 -28.74
C CYS A 154 -19.61 19.98 -29.50
N CYS A 155 -18.29 19.78 -29.49
CA CYS A 155 -17.35 20.59 -30.26
C CYS A 155 -17.63 20.51 -31.77
N VAL A 156 -17.84 19.31 -32.31
CA VAL A 156 -18.15 19.12 -33.74
C VAL A 156 -19.45 19.84 -34.11
N VAL A 157 -20.51 19.68 -33.31
CA VAL A 157 -21.79 20.36 -33.54
C VAL A 157 -21.64 21.88 -33.50
N ALA A 158 -20.93 22.42 -32.50
CA ALA A 158 -20.67 23.86 -32.40
C ALA A 158 -19.86 24.38 -33.60
N CYS A 159 -18.83 23.64 -34.04
CA CYS A 159 -18.06 23.98 -35.25
C CYS A 159 -18.93 23.94 -36.52
N CYS A 160 -19.82 22.94 -36.67
CA CYS A 160 -20.74 22.84 -37.80
C CYS A 160 -21.76 23.99 -37.81
N LEU A 161 -22.32 24.35 -36.66
CA LEU A 161 -23.25 25.47 -36.53
C LEU A 161 -22.57 26.80 -36.84
N ARG A 162 -21.34 27.01 -36.34
CA ARG A 162 -20.56 28.21 -36.65
C ARG A 162 -20.22 28.32 -38.14
N ASN A 163 -19.85 27.22 -38.78
CA ASN A 163 -19.62 27.18 -40.24
C ASN A 163 -20.90 27.47 -41.02
N LYS A 164 -22.06 26.92 -40.59
CA LYS A 164 -23.36 27.24 -41.21
C LYS A 164 -23.75 28.71 -41.04
N ASN A 165 -23.55 29.29 -39.86
CA ASN A 165 -23.82 30.70 -39.60
C ASN A 165 -22.89 31.61 -40.41
N GLN A 166 -21.61 31.26 -40.55
CA GLN A 166 -20.66 32.02 -41.37
C GLN A 166 -21.00 31.94 -42.87
N ARG A 167 -21.52 30.80 -43.36
CA ARG A 167 -22.05 30.68 -44.73
C ARG A 167 -23.35 31.44 -44.95
N TYR A 168 -24.20 31.55 -43.93
CA TYR A 168 -25.40 32.37 -43.99
C TYR A 168 -25.04 33.86 -44.04
N ASP A 169 -24.11 34.31 -43.20
CA ASP A 169 -23.60 35.70 -43.18
C ASP A 169 -22.89 36.06 -44.50
N SER A 170 -22.08 35.15 -45.07
CA SER A 170 -21.42 35.37 -46.37
C SER A 170 -22.43 35.39 -47.52
N ASN A 171 -23.46 34.53 -47.50
CA ASN A 171 -24.50 34.51 -48.54
C ASN A 171 -25.44 35.71 -48.46
N SER A 172 -25.62 36.35 -47.30
CA SER A 172 -26.35 37.63 -47.21
C SER A 172 -25.53 38.84 -47.67
N HIS A 173 -24.20 38.73 -47.70
CA HIS A 173 -23.32 39.80 -48.16
C HIS A 173 -22.99 39.76 -49.66
N GLU A 174 -23.51 38.77 -50.39
CA GLU A 174 -23.35 38.67 -51.85
C GLU A 174 -24.64 39.11 -52.58
N TYR A 175 -25.14 40.29 -52.22
CA TYR A 175 -26.11 41.03 -53.02
C TYR A 175 -25.54 42.45 -53.23
N ASN A 176 -25.06 42.71 -54.46
CA ASN A 176 -24.56 44.00 -54.98
C ASN A 176 -23.03 44.27 -54.94
N SER A 177 -22.18 43.35 -55.41
CA SER A 177 -20.80 43.72 -55.83
C SER A 177 -20.66 44.01 -57.33
N GLU A 178 -21.75 44.17 -58.06
CA GLU A 178 -21.73 44.72 -59.43
C GLU A 178 -21.70 46.25 -59.38
N TYR A 179 -20.62 46.80 -58.82
CA TYR A 179 -20.27 48.22 -59.01
C TYR A 179 -18.97 48.29 -59.80
N MET A 180 -19.09 48.47 -61.12
CA MET A 180 -17.94 48.74 -61.97
C MET A 180 -17.36 50.11 -61.61
N PRO A 181 -16.04 50.24 -61.38
CA PRO A 181 -15.43 51.55 -61.23
C PRO A 181 -15.48 52.27 -62.57
N MET A 182 -16.30 53.32 -62.67
CA MET A 182 -16.29 54.22 -63.81
C MET A 182 -14.93 54.93 -63.85
N ALA A 183 -14.22 54.84 -64.97
CA ALA A 183 -12.90 55.44 -65.16
C ALA A 183 -12.92 56.94 -64.82
N ALA A 184 -11.96 57.40 -64.04
CA ALA A 184 -11.80 58.81 -63.69
C ALA A 184 -11.52 59.64 -64.96
N VAL A 185 -12.45 60.52 -65.32
CA VAL A 185 -12.23 61.50 -66.39
C VAL A 185 -11.37 62.62 -65.85
N ASN A 186 -10.20 62.83 -66.44
CA ASN A 186 -9.30 63.92 -66.07
C ASN A 186 -10.01 65.27 -66.26
N ALA A 187 -10.07 66.07 -65.19
CA ALA A 187 -10.66 67.40 -65.21
C ALA A 187 -10.00 68.29 -66.29
N ALA A 188 -10.83 68.91 -67.13
CA ALA A 188 -10.37 69.86 -68.15
C ALA A 188 -9.68 71.07 -67.50
N LYS A 189 -8.46 71.35 -67.93
CA LYS A 189 -7.65 72.50 -67.51
C LYS A 189 -8.29 73.78 -68.05
N LYS A 190 -8.84 74.65 -67.17
CA LYS A 190 -9.34 75.97 -67.58
C LYS A 190 -8.17 76.84 -68.09
N PRO A 191 -8.29 77.50 -69.26
CA PRO A 191 -7.27 78.40 -69.75
C PRO A 191 -7.24 79.69 -68.93
N ARG A 192 -6.03 80.19 -68.66
CA ARG A 192 -5.76 81.53 -68.09
C ARG A 192 -6.25 82.60 -69.06
N ILE A 193 -7.02 83.55 -68.54
CA ILE A 193 -7.09 84.93 -69.01
C ILE A 193 -7.03 85.81 -67.77
#